data_AF-A0A5J4NQZ7-F1
#
_entry.id   AF-A0A5J4NQZ7-F1
#
_cell.length_a   1.000
_cell.length_b   1.000
_cell.length_c   1.000
_cell.angle_alpha   90.00
_cell.angle_beta   90.00
_cell.angle_gamma   90.00
#
_symmetry.space_group_name_H-M   'P 1'
#
loop_
_entity.id
_entity.type
_entity.pdbx_description
1 polymer ?
#
loop_
_entity_poly.entity_id
_entity_poly.type
_entity_poly.pdbx_seq_one_letter_code
_entity_poly.pdbx_strand_id
1 'polypeptide(L)'
;TVSQLLFCCTIKSVMEPQAFTTTETLNLRIPPNRTRLMMKSSPDVESVSVESVICLSKATELFIKELVSSACCEAGEEFTYKLLSDLQSRTPRYAFLADVLPTKITMTEWIEKYKAEFDASCT
;
A
#
# COMPACT_ATOMS: atom_id res chain seq x y z
N THR A 1 -28.83 14.77 3.01
CA THR A 1 -29.12 13.60 2.14
C THR A 1 -28.32 13.56 0.85
N VAL A 2 -27.38 14.48 0.60
CA VAL A 2 -26.49 14.42 -0.59
C VAL A 2 -25.15 13.72 -0.28
N SER A 3 -24.69 13.74 0.99
CA SER A 3 -23.41 13.14 1.41
C SER A 3 -23.39 11.62 1.50
N GLN A 4 -24.55 10.94 1.47
CA GLN A 4 -24.63 9.47 1.44
C GLN A 4 -24.52 8.89 0.01
N LEU A 5 -24.76 9.70 -1.03
CA LEU A 5 -24.62 9.27 -2.42
C LEU A 5 -23.18 9.30 -2.93
N LEU A 6 -22.30 10.15 -2.37
CA LEU A 6 -20.90 10.21 -2.80
C LEU A 6 -20.07 9.02 -2.28
N PHE A 7 -20.47 8.42 -1.15
CA PHE A 7 -19.81 7.23 -0.60
C PHE A 7 -20.20 5.93 -1.32
N CYS A 8 -21.31 5.92 -2.05
CA CYS A 8 -21.81 4.74 -2.75
C CYS A 8 -21.21 4.59 -4.18
N CYS A 9 -20.60 5.64 -4.73
CA CYS A 9 -20.15 5.65 -6.13
C CYS A 9 -18.79 4.94 -6.35
N THR A 10 -17.90 4.88 -5.35
CA THR A 10 -16.52 4.38 -5.59
C THR A 10 -16.34 2.89 -5.29
N ILE A 11 -17.15 2.29 -4.43
CA ILE A 11 -16.95 0.89 -4.00
C ILE A 11 -17.61 -0.12 -4.96
N LYS A 12 -18.64 0.28 -5.71
CA LYS A 12 -19.35 -0.65 -6.62
C LYS A 12 -18.60 -0.99 -7.91
N SER A 13 -17.48 -0.31 -8.22
CA SER A 13 -16.72 -0.57 -9.45
C SER A 13 -15.46 -1.43 -9.26
N VAL A 14 -15.09 -1.79 -8.02
CA VAL A 14 -13.79 -2.44 -7.70
C VAL A 14 -13.90 -3.97 -7.59
N MET A 15 -15.07 -4.55 -7.84
CA MET A 15 -15.23 -6.01 -7.79
C MET A 15 -16.09 -6.52 -8.95
N GLU A 16 -15.69 -6.16 -10.18
CA GLU A 16 -16.08 -6.89 -11.37
C GLU A 16 -15.06 -8.03 -11.58
N PRO A 17 -15.48 -9.32 -11.57
CA PRO A 17 -14.58 -10.44 -11.81
C PRO A 17 -14.18 -10.46 -13.30
N GLN A 18 -13.07 -9.82 -13.64
CA GLN A 18 -12.45 -9.99 -14.96
C GLN A 18 -11.72 -11.34 -14.96
N ALA A 19 -12.23 -12.28 -15.74
CA ALA A 19 -11.65 -13.60 -15.96
C ALA A 19 -10.17 -13.48 -16.35
N PHE A 20 -9.30 -14.06 -15.52
CA PHE A 20 -7.85 -14.06 -15.71
C PHE A 20 -7.49 -15.20 -16.67
N THR A 21 -7.39 -14.90 -17.97
CA THR A 21 -6.92 -15.87 -18.97
C THR A 21 -5.42 -15.75 -19.18
N THR A 22 -4.74 -16.87 -18.94
CA THR A 22 -3.31 -17.14 -19.08
C THR A 22 -2.77 -16.72 -20.46
N THR A 23 -1.59 -16.07 -20.46
CA THR A 23 -0.62 -15.98 -21.59
C THR A 23 -1.05 -15.32 -22.90
N GLU A 24 -1.47 -14.06 -22.89
CA GLU A 24 -1.44 -13.19 -24.08
C GLU A 24 -0.82 -11.84 -23.66
N THR A 25 0.46 -11.62 -23.98
CA THR A 25 1.24 -10.36 -23.82
C THR A 25 0.70 -9.36 -22.79
N LEU A 26 0.80 -9.70 -21.50
CA LEU A 26 0.41 -8.76 -20.45
C LEU A 26 1.41 -7.60 -20.46
N ASN A 27 0.95 -6.41 -20.86
CA ASN A 27 1.67 -5.15 -20.75
C ASN A 27 1.88 -4.82 -19.26
N LEU A 28 2.89 -5.46 -18.67
CA LEU A 28 3.29 -5.26 -17.29
C LEU A 28 4.29 -4.10 -17.23
N ARG A 29 3.95 -3.08 -16.45
CA ARG A 29 4.84 -1.97 -16.10
C ARG A 29 5.91 -2.41 -15.12
N ILE A 30 5.61 -3.40 -14.29
CA ILE A 30 6.57 -4.00 -13.35
C ILE A 30 7.18 -5.25 -14.00
N PRO A 31 8.51 -5.30 -14.20
CA PRO A 31 9.14 -6.46 -14.83
C PRO A 31 8.94 -7.74 -14.03
N PRO A 32 8.43 -8.83 -14.63
CA PRO A 32 8.18 -10.11 -13.94
C PRO A 32 9.40 -10.67 -13.21
N ASN A 33 10.60 -10.52 -13.78
CA ASN A 33 11.84 -10.98 -13.16
C ASN A 33 12.12 -10.28 -11.82
N ARG A 34 11.77 -8.99 -11.69
CA ARG A 34 11.89 -8.27 -10.42
C ARG A 34 10.86 -8.72 -9.42
N THR A 35 9.62 -8.91 -9.85
CA THR A 35 8.57 -9.47 -8.99
C THR A 35 8.97 -10.84 -8.44
N ARG A 36 9.51 -11.72 -9.30
CA ARG A 36 10.03 -13.03 -8.88
C ARG A 36 11.14 -12.92 -7.84
N LEU A 37 12.08 -11.98 -8.01
CA LEU A 37 13.15 -11.74 -7.04
C LEU A 37 12.60 -11.30 -5.68
N MET A 38 11.63 -10.39 -5.66
CA MET A 38 10.97 -9.93 -4.43
C MET A 38 10.18 -11.06 -3.74
N MET A 39 9.56 -11.95 -4.51
CA MET A 39 8.88 -13.11 -3.92
C MET A 39 9.86 -14.08 -3.26
N LYS A 40 11.07 -14.25 -3.83
CA LYS A 40 12.11 -15.14 -3.30
C LYS A 40 12.97 -14.53 -2.20
N SER A 41 12.82 -13.23 -1.88
CA SER A 41 13.51 -12.64 -0.73
C SER A 41 12.88 -13.05 0.61
N SER A 42 11.68 -13.61 0.58
CA SER A 42 11.04 -14.20 1.76
C SER A 42 11.66 -15.57 2.07
N PRO A 43 12.02 -15.84 3.34
CA PRO A 43 12.74 -17.07 3.73
C PRO A 43 11.92 -18.35 3.50
N ASP A 44 10.60 -18.27 3.48
CA ASP A 44 9.69 -19.42 3.40
C ASP A 44 9.25 -19.77 1.96
N VAL A 45 9.84 -19.15 0.93
CA VAL A 45 9.43 -19.33 -0.47
C VAL A 45 10.45 -20.17 -1.25
N GLU A 46 10.17 -21.46 -1.40
CA GLU A 46 11.04 -22.40 -2.14
C GLU A 46 10.92 -22.26 -3.66
N SER A 47 9.69 -22.21 -4.18
CA SER A 47 9.41 -22.11 -5.62
C SER A 47 8.27 -21.14 -5.92
N VAL A 48 8.30 -20.53 -7.10
CA VAL A 48 7.34 -19.51 -7.53
C VAL A 48 6.87 -19.81 -8.96
N SER A 49 5.57 -19.98 -9.15
CA SER A 49 4.99 -20.22 -10.48
C SER A 49 5.07 -18.96 -11.37
N VAL A 50 4.98 -19.13 -12.70
CA VAL A 50 4.95 -17.98 -13.64
C VAL A 50 3.66 -17.17 -13.48
N GLU A 51 2.52 -17.85 -13.31
CA GLU A 51 1.22 -17.20 -13.13
C GLU A 51 1.18 -16.35 -11.85
N SER A 52 1.74 -16.84 -10.75
CA SER A 52 1.83 -16.07 -9.50
C SER A 52 2.64 -14.79 -9.67
N VAL A 53 3.74 -14.85 -10.43
CA VAL A 53 4.55 -13.66 -10.73
C VAL A 53 3.75 -12.65 -11.54
N ILE A 54 3.05 -13.10 -12.57
CA ILE A 54 2.22 -12.23 -13.42
C ILE A 54 1.09 -11.58 -12.62
N CYS A 55 0.35 -12.38 -11.84
CA CYS A 55 -0.71 -11.89 -10.95
C CYS A 55 -0.18 -10.84 -9.99
N LEU A 56 0.95 -11.12 -9.32
CA LEU A 56 1.52 -10.21 -8.35
C LEU A 56 2.07 -8.94 -9.03
N SER A 57 2.70 -9.04 -10.20
CA SER A 57 3.13 -7.87 -10.98
C SER A 57 1.93 -6.96 -11.26
N LYS A 58 0.80 -7.54 -11.67
CA LYS A 58 -0.40 -6.74 -11.95
C LYS A 58 -1.05 -6.18 -10.69
N ALA A 59 -1.10 -6.97 -9.61
CA ALA A 59 -1.62 -6.53 -8.33
C ALA A 59 -0.81 -5.34 -7.78
N THR A 60 0.52 -5.36 -7.90
CA THR A 60 1.37 -4.25 -7.45
C THR A 60 1.13 -2.98 -8.27
N GLU A 61 0.88 -3.08 -9.58
CA GLU A 61 0.48 -1.90 -10.38
C GLU A 61 -0.84 -1.30 -9.90
N LEU A 62 -1.84 -2.15 -9.67
CA LEU A 62 -3.15 -1.72 -9.19
C LEU A 62 -3.06 -1.14 -7.78
N PHE A 63 -2.24 -1.75 -6.93
CA PHE A 63 -1.96 -1.27 -5.58
C PHE A 63 -1.36 0.12 -5.59
N ILE A 64 -0.34 0.40 -6.42
CA ILE A 64 0.24 1.75 -6.52
C ILE A 64 -0.78 2.76 -7.02
N LYS A 65 -1.57 2.40 -8.04
CA LYS A 65 -2.61 3.28 -8.58
C LYS A 65 -3.66 3.64 -7.52
N GLU A 66 -4.11 2.64 -6.77
CA GLU A 66 -5.09 2.81 -5.70
C GLU A 66 -4.50 3.62 -4.54
N LEU A 67 -3.27 3.31 -4.12
CA LEU A 67 -2.58 4.04 -3.05
C LEU A 67 -2.46 5.54 -3.37
N VAL A 68 -2.05 5.89 -4.59
CA VAL A 68 -1.95 7.29 -5.03
C VAL A 68 -3.34 7.94 -5.10
N SER A 69 -4.33 7.24 -5.65
CA SER A 69 -5.71 7.75 -5.73
C SER A 69 -6.38 7.93 -4.38
N SER A 70 -5.98 7.15 -3.36
CA SER A 70 -6.51 7.22 -2.00
C SER A 70 -5.77 8.27 -1.14
N ALA A 71 -4.53 8.62 -1.51
CA ALA A 71 -3.74 9.65 -0.85
C ALA A 71 -4.11 11.08 -1.34
N CYS A 72 -4.30 11.26 -2.65
CA CYS A 72 -4.66 12.55 -3.25
C CYS A 72 -6.18 12.71 -3.31
N CYS A 73 -6.72 13.76 -2.70
CA CYS A 73 -8.17 14.02 -2.73
C CYS A 73 -8.59 14.73 -4.02
N GLU A 74 -7.71 15.55 -4.61
CA GLU A 74 -8.00 16.30 -5.83
C GLU A 74 -7.02 16.00 -6.96
N ALA A 75 -7.52 16.09 -8.20
CA ALA A 75 -6.70 15.92 -9.39
C ALA A 75 -5.73 17.11 -9.53
N GLY A 76 -4.42 16.83 -9.49
CA GLY A 76 -3.36 17.85 -9.61
C GLY A 76 -2.74 18.29 -8.28
N GLU A 77 -3.19 17.74 -7.15
CA GLU A 77 -2.52 17.93 -5.86
C GLU A 77 -1.12 17.28 -5.87
N GLU A 78 -0.14 17.95 -5.26
CA GLU A 78 1.21 17.41 -5.14
C GLU A 78 1.22 16.20 -4.21
N PHE A 79 1.74 15.08 -4.72
CA PHE A 79 1.87 13.86 -3.93
C PHE A 79 3.02 13.98 -2.93
N THR A 80 2.69 14.24 -1.66
CA THR A 80 3.67 14.42 -0.59
C THR A 80 3.74 13.23 0.37
N TYR A 81 4.88 13.05 1.03
CA TYR A 81 5.08 11.99 2.04
C TYR A 81 4.06 12.08 3.18
N LYS A 82 3.67 13.29 3.58
CA LYS A 82 2.72 13.49 4.68
C LYS A 82 1.35 12.88 4.36
N LEU A 83 0.87 13.03 3.12
CA LEU A 83 -0.38 12.41 2.68
C LEU A 83 -0.31 10.88 2.78
N LEU A 84 0.83 10.29 2.43
CA LEU A 84 1.06 8.84 2.55
C LEU A 84 1.09 8.36 4.00
N SER A 85 1.85 9.02 4.88
CA SER A 85 1.91 8.64 6.29
C SER A 85 0.57 8.81 6.99
N ASP A 86 -0.18 9.86 6.65
CA ASP A 86 -1.51 10.10 7.21
C ASP A 86 -2.53 9.09 6.69
N LEU A 87 -2.47 8.72 5.40
CA LEU A 87 -3.29 7.66 4.80
C LEU A 87 -3.03 6.31 5.47
N GLN A 88 -1.76 5.98 5.68
CA GLN A 88 -1.32 4.77 6.36
C GLN A 88 -1.85 4.70 7.79
N SER A 89 -1.73 5.79 8.54
CA SER A 89 -2.17 5.88 9.94
C SER A 89 -3.69 5.78 10.09
N ARG A 90 -4.46 6.41 9.19
CA ARG A 90 -5.94 6.44 9.27
C ARG A 90 -6.64 5.19 8.73
N THR A 91 -5.97 4.41 7.88
CA THR A 91 -6.61 3.32 7.12
C THR A 91 -6.00 1.96 7.49
N PRO A 92 -6.74 1.06 8.17
CA PRO A 92 -6.21 -0.23 8.61
C PRO A 92 -5.62 -1.10 7.49
N ARG A 93 -6.13 -0.97 6.26
CA ARG A 93 -5.64 -1.72 5.09
C ARG A 93 -4.17 -1.46 4.78
N TYR A 94 -3.64 -0.30 5.14
CA TYR A 94 -2.25 0.08 4.91
C TYR A 94 -1.38 -0.11 6.16
N ALA A 95 -1.88 -0.74 7.23
CA ALA A 95 -1.11 -0.94 8.46
C ALA A 95 0.22 -1.67 8.22
N PHE A 96 0.30 -2.55 7.22
CA PHE A 96 1.54 -3.24 6.82
C PHE A 96 2.65 -2.30 6.33
N LEU A 97 2.32 -1.05 6.01
CA LEU A 97 3.28 -0.01 5.63
C LEU A 97 3.80 0.78 6.83
N ALA A 98 3.36 0.55 8.07
CA ALA A 98 3.76 1.33 9.24
C ALA A 98 5.28 1.43 9.42
N ASP A 99 5.97 0.31 9.18
CA ASP A 99 7.43 0.23 9.34
C ASP A 99 8.18 0.94 8.21
N VAL A 100 7.54 1.09 7.03
CA VAL A 100 8.12 1.72 5.84
C VAL A 100 7.76 3.20 5.75
N LEU A 101 6.58 3.58 6.24
CA LEU A 101 5.99 4.92 6.19
C LEU A 101 5.63 5.41 7.60
N PRO A 102 6.60 5.57 8.52
CA PRO A 102 6.32 6.05 9.85
C PRO A 102 5.78 7.49 9.84
N THR A 103 4.80 7.77 10.70
CA THR A 103 4.34 9.14 10.92
C THR A 103 5.45 9.98 11.53
N LYS A 104 5.76 11.12 10.91
CA LYS A 104 6.74 12.06 11.47
C LYS A 104 6.19 12.66 12.76
N ILE A 105 7.02 12.63 13.80
CA ILE A 105 6.76 13.28 15.09
C ILE A 105 7.90 14.24 15.40
N THR A 106 7.59 15.29 16.12
CA THR A 106 8.54 16.25 16.66
C THR A 106 9.23 15.70 17.91
N MET A 107 10.38 16.29 18.28
CA MET A 107 11.10 15.89 19.49
C MET A 107 10.23 16.02 20.75
N THR A 108 9.40 17.07 20.81
CA THR A 108 8.47 17.29 21.93
C THR A 108 7.45 16.16 22.04
N GLU A 109 6.80 15.78 20.93
CA GLU A 109 5.85 14.66 20.89
C GLU A 109 6.50 13.32 21.24
N TRP A 110 7.76 13.12 20.82
CA TRP A 110 8.50 11.92 21.20
C TRP A 110 8.77 11.86 22.71
N ILE A 111 9.20 12.98 23.31
CA ILE A 111 9.45 13.08 24.75
C ILE A 111 8.17 12.78 25.53
N GLU A 112 7.04 13.34 25.13
CA GLU A 112 5.76 13.13 25.81
C GLU A 112 5.28 11.68 25.70
N LYS A 113 5.47 11.04 24.54
CA LYS A 113 4.88 9.73 24.26
C LYS A 113 5.75 8.55 24.67
N TYR A 114 7.08 8.67 24.54
CA TYR A 114 7.99 7.51 24.65
C TYR A 114 9.09 7.65 25.71
N LYS A 115 9.33 8.85 26.27
CA LYS A 115 10.44 9.04 27.22
C LYS A 115 10.32 8.17 28.47
N ALA A 116 9.12 8.08 29.04
CA ALA A 116 8.89 7.29 30.25
C ALA A 116 9.11 5.78 30.00
N GLU A 117 8.65 5.28 28.86
CA GLU A 117 8.85 3.88 28.46
C GLU A 117 10.33 3.58 28.17
N PHE A 118 11.03 4.51 27.52
CA PHE A 118 12.45 4.40 27.24
C PHE A 118 13.29 4.40 28.51
N ASP A 119 13.07 5.36 29.41
CA ASP A 119 13.81 5.47 30.68
C ASP A 119 13.59 4.22 31.57
N ALA A 120 12.39 3.64 31.55
CA ALA A 120 12.07 2.40 32.24
C ALA A 120 12.79 1.17 31.66
N SER A 121 13.05 1.14 30.35
CA SER A 121 13.77 0.03 29.71
C SER A 121 15.28 0.01 30.00
N CYS A 122 15.82 1.13 30.47
CA CYS A 122 17.25 1.32 30.74
C CYS A 122 17.65 1.03 32.20
N THR A 123 16.70 0.73 33.09
CA THR A 123 16.93 0.44 34.52
C THR A 123 16.81 -1.05 34.79
#